data_AF-A0A4W3GF96-F1
#
_entry.id   AF-A0A4W3GF96-F1
#
_cell.length_a   1.000
_cell.length_b   1.000
_cell.length_c   1.000
_cell.angle_alpha   90.00
_cell.angle_beta   90.00
_cell.angle_gamma   90.00
#
_symmetry.space_group_name_H-M   'P 1'
#
loop_
_entity.id
_entity.type
_entity.pdbx_description
1 polymer ?
#
loop_
_entity_poly.entity_id
_entity_poly.type
_entity_poly.pdbx_seq_one_letter_code
_entity_poly.pdbx_strand_id
1 'polypeptide(L)'
;MPNGRLVRICCSISGMTPFEVQPTNTVASKGEVARFVCKIHANPPPIITWEFNRTTLPLVTDRYDDLSYLVSPKESFGVLHQNFYVKNVPSCSNKSNVQPSQLMPWLCGNVPFSFRITVLPTGVLQIYGVKEADAGHYRCVATNIANRRRSVEAGLTVIPGIQLEWVSKPMIIAGPQNITVPAHQTAILECVAIGSPKPLVSWSRLDHKSIDVFNTRVLGNGNLMISDVKVQHAGVYVCRATTPGTRNYTVAAALLTVLAPPAFVEWPESLTRPRAGTARFMCQAEGIPTPKISWLKNGEKIHSNGRIKVQYSSFPGNQAFSE
;
A
#
# COMPACT_ATOMS: atom_id res chain seq x y z
N MET A 1 -14.42 18.38 85.20
CA MET A 1 -12.96 18.59 85.15
C MET A 1 -12.27 17.27 85.45
N PRO A 2 -11.17 16.93 84.78
CA PRO A 2 -11.07 15.71 83.96
C PRO A 2 -10.07 14.69 84.51
N ASN A 3 -10.12 13.45 83.99
CA ASN A 3 -8.92 12.62 83.78
C ASN A 3 -9.26 11.48 82.80
N GLY A 4 -8.78 11.63 81.56
CA GLY A 4 -8.90 10.61 80.52
C GLY A 4 -7.72 9.65 80.48
N ARG A 5 -7.94 8.53 79.78
CA ARG A 5 -7.01 7.66 78.99
C ARG A 5 -7.61 6.25 78.95
N LEU A 6 -7.53 5.44 77.90
CA LEU A 6 -6.88 5.50 76.60
C LEU A 6 -7.66 4.54 75.68
N VAL A 7 -7.95 4.97 74.46
CA VAL A 7 -8.53 4.13 73.41
C VAL A 7 -7.52 3.04 73.02
N ARG A 8 -7.95 1.78 73.00
CA ARG A 8 -7.34 0.73 72.17
C ARG A 8 -8.41 0.21 71.22
N ILE A 9 -8.65 0.96 70.15
CA ILE A 9 -9.24 0.39 68.94
C ILE A 9 -8.15 -0.55 68.42
N CYS A 10 -8.37 -1.85 68.58
CA CYS A 10 -7.60 -2.86 67.89
C CYS A 10 -7.86 -2.68 66.39
N CYS A 11 -7.03 -1.87 65.73
CA CYS A 11 -6.87 -1.97 64.29
C CYS A 11 -6.09 -3.26 64.06
N SER A 12 -6.79 -4.39 64.02
CA SER A 12 -6.24 -5.59 63.41
C SER A 12 -6.15 -5.31 61.91
N ILE A 13 -5.07 -4.66 61.49
CA ILE A 13 -4.71 -4.64 60.08
C ILE A 13 -4.39 -6.09 59.75
N SER A 14 -5.37 -6.78 59.17
CA SER A 14 -5.18 -8.14 58.69
C SER A 14 -4.07 -8.08 57.65
N GLY A 15 -2.92 -8.64 58.02
CA GLY A 15 -1.79 -8.75 57.12
C GLY A 15 -2.26 -9.41 55.83
N MET A 16 -1.82 -8.87 54.69
CA MET A 16 -2.17 -9.35 53.35
C MET A 16 -2.32 -10.87 53.30
N THR A 17 -3.45 -11.37 52.79
CA THR A 17 -3.65 -12.81 52.56
C THR A 17 -2.72 -13.31 51.43
N PRO A 18 -2.58 -14.62 51.20
CA PRO A 18 -1.92 -15.11 49.99
C PRO A 18 -2.49 -14.46 48.73
N PHE A 19 -1.67 -14.34 47.68
CA PHE A 19 -2.13 -13.87 46.37
C PHE A 19 -3.28 -14.77 45.89
N GLU A 20 -4.36 -14.15 45.44
CA GLU A 20 -5.49 -14.85 44.82
C GLU A 20 -5.09 -15.31 43.40
N VAL A 21 -4.39 -14.43 42.67
CA VAL A 21 -3.86 -14.72 41.34
C VAL A 21 -2.39 -14.31 41.30
N GLN A 22 -1.54 -15.27 40.98
CA GLN A 22 -0.12 -15.04 40.74
C GLN A 22 0.17 -14.94 39.24
N PRO A 23 1.21 -14.18 38.84
CA PRO A 23 1.58 -14.09 37.45
C PRO A 23 2.12 -15.42 36.93
N THR A 24 1.83 -15.70 35.65
CA THR A 24 2.29 -16.89 34.95
C THR A 24 3.18 -16.53 33.77
N ASN A 25 4.02 -17.48 33.35
CA ASN A 25 4.86 -17.31 32.16
C ASN A 25 4.00 -17.00 30.94
N THR A 26 4.44 -16.01 30.15
CA THR A 26 3.73 -15.52 28.98
C THR A 26 4.65 -15.55 27.77
N VAL A 27 4.11 -15.95 26.61
CA VAL A 27 4.78 -15.87 25.32
C VAL A 27 4.12 -14.77 24.50
N ALA A 28 4.90 -13.85 23.93
CA ALA A 28 4.38 -12.79 23.07
C ALA A 28 5.25 -12.66 21.82
N SER A 29 4.61 -12.39 20.68
CA SER A 29 5.32 -12.10 19.45
C SER A 29 5.86 -10.67 19.45
N LYS A 30 6.98 -10.44 18.78
CA LYS A 30 7.52 -9.09 18.55
C LYS A 30 6.44 -8.17 17.95
N GLY A 31 6.19 -7.03 18.59
CA GLY A 31 5.18 -6.05 18.16
C GLY A 31 3.78 -6.26 18.75
N GLU A 32 3.50 -7.40 19.38
CA GLU A 32 2.22 -7.67 20.05
C GLU A 32 2.19 -7.14 21.49
N VAL A 33 1.11 -7.44 22.23
CA VAL A 33 0.91 -7.01 23.62
C VAL A 33 1.11 -8.18 24.57
N ALA A 34 2.00 -8.04 25.56
CA ALA A 34 2.13 -8.98 26.67
C ALA A 34 1.34 -8.50 27.89
N ARG A 35 0.69 -9.42 28.61
CA ARG A 35 -0.14 -9.10 29.78
C ARG A 35 0.18 -10.04 30.95
N PHE A 36 0.52 -9.46 32.10
CA PHE A 36 0.71 -10.18 33.35
C PHE A 36 -0.34 -9.76 34.37
N VAL A 37 -0.95 -10.74 35.05
CA VAL A 37 -2.03 -10.51 36.01
C VAL A 37 -1.56 -10.86 37.41
N CYS A 38 -1.87 -9.99 38.37
CA CYS A 38 -1.59 -10.19 39.79
C CYS A 38 -2.77 -9.68 40.61
N LYS A 39 -3.34 -10.52 41.48
CA LYS A 39 -4.45 -10.15 42.37
C LYS A 39 -4.16 -10.58 43.80
N ILE A 40 -4.45 -9.70 44.75
CA ILE A 40 -4.26 -9.94 46.18
C ILE A 40 -5.37 -9.23 46.95
N HIS A 41 -5.94 -9.93 47.93
CA HIS A 41 -6.97 -9.38 48.81
C HIS A 41 -6.30 -8.79 50.06
N ALA A 42 -6.45 -7.48 50.28
CA ALA A 42 -5.99 -6.83 51.50
C ALA A 42 -6.90 -5.65 51.88
N ASN A 43 -7.01 -5.38 53.18
CA ASN A 43 -7.74 -4.23 53.70
C ASN A 43 -6.80 -3.43 54.63
N PRO A 44 -6.42 -2.18 54.29
CA PRO A 44 -6.83 -1.43 53.09
C PRO A 44 -6.23 -2.00 51.79
N PRO A 45 -6.78 -1.65 50.61
CA PRO A 45 -6.28 -2.11 49.31
C PRO A 45 -4.78 -1.79 49.13
N PRO A 46 -3.97 -2.74 48.63
CA PRO A 46 -2.54 -2.52 48.48
C PRO A 46 -2.21 -1.84 47.15
N ILE A 47 -1.11 -1.09 47.12
CA ILE A 47 -0.52 -0.57 45.89
C ILE A 47 0.23 -1.71 45.19
N ILE A 48 -0.10 -1.98 43.94
CA ILE A 48 0.54 -3.03 43.13
C ILE A 48 1.60 -2.39 42.22
N THR A 49 2.84 -2.87 42.35
CA THR A 49 3.98 -2.51 41.52
C THR A 49 4.57 -3.75 40.87
N TRP A 50 5.40 -3.58 39.84
CA TRP A 50 6.07 -4.68 39.16
C TRP A 50 7.58 -4.48 39.16
N GLU A 51 8.33 -5.57 39.35
CA GLU A 51 9.79 -5.62 39.24
C GLU A 51 10.15 -6.36 37.94
N PHE A 52 11.05 -5.77 37.14
CA PHE A 52 11.70 -6.39 35.99
C PHE A 52 13.19 -6.50 36.27
N ASN A 53 13.77 -7.71 36.23
CA ASN A 53 15.19 -7.94 36.55
C ASN A 53 15.65 -7.21 37.83
N ARG A 54 14.86 -7.32 38.90
CA ARG A 54 15.10 -6.69 40.22
C ARG A 54 14.99 -5.16 40.27
N THR A 55 14.55 -4.51 39.19
CA THR A 55 14.28 -3.06 39.15
C THR A 55 12.78 -2.82 39.19
N THR A 56 12.31 -1.95 40.10
CA THR A 56 10.88 -1.59 40.17
C THR A 56 10.52 -0.70 38.98
N LEU A 57 9.47 -1.09 38.25
CA LEU A 57 8.91 -0.30 37.16
C LEU A 57 8.16 0.92 37.72
N PRO A 58 8.26 2.09 37.07
CA PRO A 58 7.58 3.29 37.55
C PRO A 58 6.07 3.10 37.51
N LEU A 59 5.38 3.58 38.56
CA LEU A 59 3.93 3.72 38.54
C LEU A 59 3.57 4.89 37.63
N VAL A 60 2.67 4.66 36.66
CA VAL A 60 2.06 5.74 35.89
C VAL A 60 0.96 6.34 36.77
N THR A 61 1.34 7.25 37.67
CA THR A 61 0.39 8.13 38.36
C THR A 61 0.30 9.41 37.55
N ASP A 62 -0.66 9.48 36.63
CA ASP A 62 -1.02 10.78 36.06
C ASP A 62 -1.52 11.66 37.21
N ARG A 63 -0.76 12.72 37.54
CA ARG A 63 -1.25 13.82 38.37
C ARG A 63 -2.37 14.53 37.61
N TYR A 64 -3.59 14.06 37.82
CA TYR A 64 -4.83 14.82 37.66
C TYR A 64 -5.59 14.74 38.99
N ASP A 65 -4.97 15.25 40.04
CA ASP A 65 -5.66 15.60 41.29
C ASP A 65 -6.54 16.83 41.03
N ASP A 66 -7.70 16.68 40.37
CA ASP A 66 -8.86 17.60 40.57
C ASP A 66 -10.19 17.12 39.97
N LEU A 67 -10.55 15.85 40.15
CA LEU A 67 -11.93 15.40 39.88
C LEU A 67 -12.44 14.58 41.05
N SER A 68 -12.89 15.29 42.08
CA SER A 68 -13.68 14.75 43.16
C SER A 68 -14.99 14.16 42.62
N TYR A 69 -15.08 12.83 42.53
CA TYR A 69 -16.33 12.13 42.29
C TYR A 69 -16.86 11.56 43.61
N LEU A 70 -17.84 12.26 44.17
CA LEU A 70 -18.67 11.78 45.27
C LEU A 70 -19.47 10.55 44.81
N VAL A 71 -19.36 9.43 45.53
CA VAL A 71 -20.28 8.30 45.40
C VAL A 71 -20.80 7.91 46.78
N SER A 72 -22.11 8.11 46.99
CA SER A 72 -22.87 7.72 48.18
C SER A 72 -23.09 6.19 48.24
N PRO A 73 -23.25 5.60 49.44
CA PRO A 73 -23.42 4.16 49.57
C PRO A 73 -24.89 3.77 49.36
N LYS A 74 -25.17 2.85 48.43
CA LYS A 74 -26.36 1.98 48.54
C LYS A 74 -26.22 0.67 47.75
N GLU A 75 -26.14 -0.39 48.55
CA GLU A 75 -26.75 -1.72 48.43
C GLU A 75 -26.76 -2.51 47.11
N SER A 76 -26.14 -3.71 47.25
CA SER A 76 -26.58 -5.03 46.76
C SER A 76 -26.56 -5.37 45.27
N PHE A 77 -25.74 -6.39 45.00
CA PHE A 77 -25.91 -7.51 44.07
C PHE A 77 -26.25 -7.18 42.61
N GLY A 78 -25.21 -7.29 41.76
CA GLY A 78 -25.35 -7.42 40.32
C GLY A 78 -24.08 -6.98 39.63
N VAL A 79 -23.46 -7.89 38.88
CA VAL A 79 -22.32 -7.58 38.01
C VAL A 79 -22.76 -6.50 37.01
N LEU A 80 -22.30 -5.27 37.20
CA LEU A 80 -22.48 -4.17 36.26
C LEU A 80 -21.18 -4.01 35.47
N HIS A 81 -21.22 -4.37 34.19
CA HIS A 81 -20.28 -3.82 33.21
C HIS A 81 -20.55 -2.32 33.13
N GLN A 82 -19.78 -1.52 33.87
CA GLN A 82 -19.89 -0.07 33.82
C GLN A 82 -18.95 0.47 32.74
N ASN A 83 -19.52 0.87 31.61
CA ASN A 83 -18.79 1.55 30.54
C ASN A 83 -18.44 2.97 30.99
N PHE A 84 -17.14 3.26 31.12
CA PHE A 84 -16.66 4.62 31.32
C PHE A 84 -16.63 5.35 29.97
N TYR A 85 -17.46 6.38 29.82
CA TYR A 85 -17.40 7.31 28.70
C TYR A 85 -16.49 8.48 29.09
N VAL A 86 -15.30 8.56 28.48
CA VAL A 86 -14.48 9.77 28.55
C VAL A 86 -15.17 10.84 27.71
N LYS A 87 -15.90 11.76 28.37
CA LYS A 87 -16.39 12.99 27.74
C LYS A 87 -15.22 13.95 27.59
N ASN A 88 -15.01 14.42 26.35
CA ASN A 88 -13.97 15.35 25.88
C ASN A 88 -12.59 14.75 25.59
N VAL A 89 -12.55 13.88 24.58
CA VAL A 89 -11.38 13.79 23.69
C VAL A 89 -11.54 14.87 22.63
N PRO A 90 -10.53 15.72 22.32
CA PRO A 90 -10.63 16.63 21.18
C PRO A 90 -10.91 15.82 19.92
N SER A 91 -11.97 16.19 19.21
CA SER A 91 -12.41 15.52 17.99
C SER A 91 -11.30 15.47 16.95
N CYS A 92 -10.70 14.30 16.73
CA CYS A 92 -9.92 14.02 15.52
C CYS A 92 -10.92 13.66 14.40
N SER A 93 -11.33 14.66 13.64
CA SER A 93 -12.27 14.48 12.54
C SER A 93 -11.59 13.95 11.27
N ASN A 94 -12.17 12.84 10.79
CA ASN A 94 -12.49 12.47 9.41
C ASN A 94 -11.57 11.60 8.51
N LYS A 95 -12.23 10.54 8.01
CA LYS A 95 -12.19 9.89 6.69
C LYS A 95 -10.90 9.18 6.23
N SER A 96 -10.81 7.89 6.56
CA SER A 96 -10.48 6.81 5.60
C SER A 96 -10.58 5.44 6.29
N ASN A 97 -11.07 4.42 5.57
CA ASN A 97 -11.11 3.01 5.98
C ASN A 97 -9.69 2.48 6.29
N VAL A 98 -9.22 2.62 7.53
CA VAL A 98 -7.92 2.09 7.97
C VAL A 98 -8.16 1.03 9.04
N GLN A 99 -7.54 -0.14 8.86
CA GLN A 99 -7.62 -1.28 9.79
C GLN A 99 -7.01 -0.93 11.17
N PRO A 100 -7.51 -1.52 12.27
CA PRO A 100 -7.14 -1.14 13.64
C PRO A 100 -5.68 -1.41 14.06
N SER A 101 -4.86 -2.02 13.19
CA SER A 101 -3.48 -2.41 13.50
C SER A 101 -2.43 -1.32 13.20
N GLN A 102 -2.81 -0.15 12.66
CA GLN A 102 -1.88 0.94 12.33
C GLN A 102 -2.03 2.23 13.16
N LEU A 103 -2.84 2.23 14.21
CA LEU A 103 -2.96 3.41 15.08
C LEU A 103 -1.94 3.36 16.23
N MET A 104 -0.75 3.94 15.99
CA MET A 104 0.01 4.87 16.87
C MET A 104 1.50 4.94 16.45
N PRO A 105 2.24 6.07 16.58
CA PRO A 105 1.91 7.40 17.12
C PRO A 105 2.46 8.57 16.26
N TRP A 106 1.62 9.35 15.57
CA TRP A 106 2.06 10.57 14.86
C TRP A 106 1.14 11.79 15.03
N LEU A 107 0.28 11.80 16.05
CA LEU A 107 -0.73 12.87 16.21
C LEU A 107 -0.81 13.55 17.57
N CYS A 108 0.21 13.40 18.43
CA CYS A 108 0.43 14.32 19.55
C CYS A 108 1.93 14.64 19.64
N GLY A 109 2.28 15.92 19.50
CA GLY A 109 3.67 16.39 19.45
C GLY A 109 4.50 15.96 20.67
N ASN A 110 5.79 15.71 20.43
CA ASN A 110 6.88 15.51 21.39
C ASN A 110 6.47 15.43 22.87
N VAL A 111 6.12 14.23 23.32
CA VAL A 111 6.01 13.90 24.76
C VAL A 111 7.08 12.86 25.10
N PRO A 112 8.08 13.19 25.94
CA PRO A 112 9.02 12.22 26.46
C PRO A 112 8.40 11.45 27.63
N PHE A 113 8.72 10.16 27.75
CA PHE A 113 8.27 9.14 28.72
C PHE A 113 7.19 8.14 28.26
N SER A 114 7.48 6.87 28.56
CA SER A 114 7.04 5.67 27.85
C SER A 114 5.71 5.09 28.38
N PHE A 115 4.61 5.33 27.67
CA PHE A 115 3.32 4.61 27.85
C PHE A 115 3.32 3.16 27.37
N ARG A 116 4.47 2.64 26.94
CA ARG A 116 4.59 1.30 26.36
C ARG A 116 4.47 0.19 27.42
N ILE A 117 4.96 0.44 28.63
CA ILE A 117 4.86 -0.48 29.76
C ILE A 117 4.00 0.22 30.82
N THR A 118 2.80 -0.30 31.05
CA THR A 118 1.81 0.35 31.91
C THR A 118 1.27 -0.62 32.93
N VAL A 119 1.18 -0.18 34.19
CA VAL A 119 0.48 -0.91 35.25
C VAL A 119 -0.93 -0.34 35.38
N LEU A 120 -1.95 -1.17 35.18
CA LEU A 120 -3.34 -0.78 35.28
C LEU A 120 -3.78 -0.70 36.76
N PRO A 121 -4.80 0.10 37.10
CA PRO A 121 -5.36 0.17 38.47
C PRO A 121 -5.81 -1.18 39.05
N THR A 122 -6.09 -2.14 38.17
CA THR A 122 -6.45 -3.52 38.52
C THR A 122 -5.26 -4.40 38.93
N GLY A 123 -4.02 -3.88 38.91
CA GLY A 123 -2.80 -4.62 39.23
C GLY A 123 -2.14 -5.34 38.05
N VAL A 124 -2.71 -5.20 36.85
CA VAL A 124 -2.23 -5.85 35.61
C VAL A 124 -1.08 -5.05 34.99
N LEU A 125 0.04 -5.72 34.65
CA LEU A 125 1.11 -5.13 33.84
C LEU A 125 0.83 -5.41 32.36
N GLN A 126 0.81 -4.35 31.55
CA GLN A 126 0.59 -4.41 30.11
C GLN A 126 1.78 -3.80 29.36
N ILE A 127 2.38 -4.59 28.46
CA ILE A 127 3.51 -4.18 27.63
C ILE A 127 3.03 -4.15 26.18
N TYR A 128 2.91 -2.96 25.61
CA TYR A 128 2.57 -2.75 24.21
C TYR A 128 3.80 -2.86 23.32
N GLY A 129 3.65 -3.34 22.08
CA GLY A 129 4.73 -3.39 21.10
C GLY A 129 5.98 -4.09 21.66
N VAL A 130 5.80 -5.35 22.10
CA VAL A 130 6.84 -6.15 22.74
C VAL A 130 8.11 -6.20 21.87
N LYS A 131 9.26 -5.92 22.48
CA LYS A 131 10.59 -5.95 21.87
C LYS A 131 11.38 -7.12 22.44
N GLU A 132 12.40 -7.56 21.72
CA GLU A 132 13.32 -8.61 22.21
C GLU A 132 13.94 -8.25 23.56
N ALA A 133 14.21 -6.96 23.80
CA ALA A 133 14.73 -6.44 25.07
C ALA A 133 13.75 -6.54 26.26
N ASP A 134 12.46 -6.85 26.02
CA ASP A 134 11.46 -7.02 27.09
C ASP A 134 11.46 -8.43 27.68
N ALA A 135 12.12 -9.39 27.01
CA ALA A 135 12.24 -10.75 27.50
C ALA A 135 12.96 -10.76 28.86
N GLY A 136 12.46 -11.56 29.80
CA GLY A 136 13.03 -11.66 31.14
C GLY A 136 12.00 -12.00 32.20
N HIS A 137 12.37 -11.83 33.47
CA HIS A 137 11.55 -12.25 34.62
C HIS A 137 10.89 -11.05 35.30
N TYR A 138 9.57 -11.15 35.46
CA TYR A 138 8.71 -10.16 36.07
C TYR A 138 8.15 -10.67 37.39
N ARG A 139 8.06 -9.78 38.38
CA ARG A 139 7.50 -10.10 39.70
C ARG A 139 6.56 -9.00 40.16
N CYS A 140 5.39 -9.38 40.65
CA CYS A 140 4.44 -8.45 41.25
C CYS A 140 4.81 -8.19 42.72
N VAL A 141 4.73 -6.93 43.13
CA VAL A 141 4.97 -6.51 44.51
C VAL A 141 3.82 -5.65 45.01
N ALA A 142 3.11 -6.18 46.00
CA ALA A 142 2.02 -5.50 46.67
C ALA A 142 2.54 -4.84 47.95
N THR A 143 2.25 -3.56 48.15
CA THR A 143 2.66 -2.79 49.33
C THR A 143 1.45 -2.13 49.95
N ASN A 144 1.32 -2.25 51.27
CA ASN A 144 0.35 -1.50 52.07
C ASN A 144 1.09 -0.88 53.27
N ILE A 145 0.42 -0.06 54.06
CA ILE A 145 0.94 0.64 55.24
C ILE A 145 1.61 -0.30 56.26
N ALA A 146 1.22 -1.58 56.28
CA ALA A 146 1.73 -2.56 57.25
C ALA A 146 2.84 -3.47 56.71
N ASN A 147 2.86 -3.78 55.40
CA ASN A 147 3.82 -4.73 54.85
C ASN A 147 4.00 -4.61 53.33
N ARG A 148 5.02 -5.32 52.82
CA ARG A 148 5.32 -5.49 51.40
C ARG A 148 5.45 -6.98 51.09
N ARG A 149 4.66 -7.50 50.14
CA ARG A 149 4.65 -8.92 49.73
C ARG A 149 5.01 -9.06 48.25
N ARG A 150 5.81 -10.07 47.92
CA ARG A 150 6.28 -10.40 46.57
C ARG A 150 5.61 -11.67 46.06
N SER A 151 5.24 -11.70 44.77
CA SER A 151 4.75 -12.91 44.09
C SER A 151 5.89 -13.82 43.64
N VAL A 152 5.54 -14.99 43.08
CA VAL A 152 6.44 -15.76 42.21
C VAL A 152 6.90 -14.95 40.99
N GLU A 153 7.98 -15.38 40.36
CA GLU A 153 8.47 -14.81 39.10
C GLU A 153 7.74 -15.43 37.91
N ALA A 154 7.46 -14.60 36.91
CA ALA A 154 6.91 -14.99 35.62
C ALA A 154 7.85 -14.56 34.49
N GLY A 155 8.22 -15.48 33.62
CA GLY A 155 9.04 -15.21 32.45
C GLY A 155 8.23 -14.68 31.26
N LEU A 156 8.75 -13.67 30.57
CA LEU A 156 8.34 -13.28 29.22
C LEU A 156 9.29 -13.90 28.21
N THR A 157 8.77 -14.78 27.35
CA THR A 157 9.50 -15.24 26.16
C THR A 157 9.00 -14.45 24.95
N VAL A 158 9.92 -13.80 24.25
CA VAL A 158 9.61 -13.06 23.02
C VAL A 158 9.99 -13.92 21.82
N ILE A 159 8.99 -14.26 21.01
CA ILE A 159 9.21 -15.00 19.76
C ILE A 159 9.22 -14.03 18.57
N PRO A 160 9.93 -14.36 17.47
CA PRO A 160 9.85 -13.58 16.25
C PRO A 160 8.39 -13.43 15.82
N GLY A 161 7.93 -12.20 15.60
CA GLY A 161 6.62 -11.98 15.01
C GLY A 161 6.58 -12.46 13.58
N ILE A 162 5.44 -12.98 13.13
CA ILE A 162 5.20 -13.27 11.72
C ILE A 162 5.16 -11.92 11.02
N GLN A 163 6.27 -11.55 10.36
CA GLN A 163 6.31 -10.39 9.49
C GLN A 163 5.56 -10.78 8.20
N LEU A 164 4.22 -10.69 8.24
CA LEU A 164 3.43 -10.73 7.03
C LEU A 164 3.78 -9.48 6.23
N GLU A 165 4.74 -9.61 5.30
CA GLU A 165 4.89 -8.61 4.25
C GLU A 165 3.56 -8.50 3.55
N TRP A 166 2.90 -7.34 3.67
CA TRP A 166 1.61 -7.12 3.04
C TRP A 166 1.79 -7.23 1.54
N VAL A 167 1.30 -8.34 0.98
CA VAL A 167 1.31 -8.57 -0.45
C VAL A 167 0.09 -7.90 -1.06
N SER A 168 0.29 -6.79 -1.76
CA SER A 168 -0.80 -6.08 -2.44
C SER A 168 -0.91 -6.54 -3.89
N LYS A 169 -2.14 -6.56 -4.41
CA LYS A 169 -2.38 -6.69 -5.86
C LYS A 169 -1.67 -5.53 -6.59
N PRO A 170 -1.05 -5.75 -7.76
CA PRO A 170 -0.40 -4.66 -8.47
C PRO A 170 -1.45 -3.74 -9.09
N MET A 171 -1.18 -2.43 -9.09
CA MET A 171 -2.04 -1.43 -9.72
C MET A 171 -1.22 -0.63 -10.72
N ILE A 172 -1.73 -0.52 -11.95
CA ILE A 172 -1.14 0.32 -12.99
C ILE A 172 -1.64 1.75 -12.76
N ILE A 173 -0.74 2.66 -12.38
CA ILE A 173 -1.06 4.07 -12.08
C ILE A 173 -0.85 4.98 -13.29
N ALA A 174 -0.01 4.55 -14.23
CA ALA A 174 0.12 5.14 -15.56
C ALA A 174 0.22 3.99 -16.56
N GLY A 175 -0.85 3.78 -17.32
CA GLY A 175 -0.93 2.73 -18.34
C GLY A 175 -0.69 3.28 -19.73
N PRO A 176 -0.47 2.40 -20.72
CA PRO A 176 -0.23 2.83 -22.08
C PRO A 176 -1.48 3.49 -22.67
N GLN A 177 -1.25 4.50 -23.51
CA GLN A 177 -2.29 5.20 -24.26
C GLN A 177 -2.08 4.98 -25.76
N ASN A 178 -3.14 5.12 -26.54
CA ASN A 178 -3.03 5.02 -27.99
C ASN A 178 -2.11 6.14 -28.51
N ILE A 179 -1.09 5.76 -29.28
CA ILE A 179 -0.12 6.71 -29.84
C ILE A 179 0.06 6.47 -31.33
N THR A 180 0.34 7.56 -32.04
CA THR A 180 0.65 7.55 -33.47
C THR A 180 2.05 8.10 -33.67
N VAL A 181 2.93 7.32 -34.28
CA VAL A 181 4.35 7.65 -34.42
C VAL A 181 4.78 7.48 -35.89
N PRO A 182 5.46 8.47 -36.50
CA PRO A 182 6.07 8.30 -37.81
C PRO A 182 7.13 7.20 -37.84
N ALA A 183 7.26 6.51 -38.98
CA ALA A 183 8.33 5.55 -39.19
C ALA A 183 9.72 6.20 -38.98
N HIS A 184 10.68 5.39 -38.54
CA HIS A 184 12.05 5.78 -38.16
C HIS A 184 12.18 6.67 -36.93
N GLN A 185 11.08 6.98 -36.24
CA GLN A 185 11.12 7.64 -34.93
C GLN A 185 11.13 6.64 -33.78
N THR A 186 11.12 7.14 -32.55
CA THR A 186 11.04 6.33 -31.33
C THR A 186 9.63 6.39 -30.75
N ALA A 187 9.05 5.23 -30.44
CA ALA A 187 7.80 5.13 -29.69
C ALA A 187 8.08 4.75 -28.23
N ILE A 188 7.35 5.35 -27.29
CA ILE A 188 7.40 4.99 -25.87
C ILE A 188 5.98 4.71 -25.40
N LEU A 189 5.75 3.48 -24.94
CA LEU A 189 4.50 3.05 -24.33
C LEU A 189 4.70 2.99 -22.82
N GLU A 190 3.95 3.80 -22.09
CA GLU A 190 4.09 3.89 -20.64
C GLU A 190 3.46 2.70 -19.93
N CYS A 191 4.12 2.19 -18.89
CA CYS A 191 3.47 1.27 -17.96
C CYS A 191 4.17 1.29 -16.60
N VAL A 192 3.63 2.11 -15.70
CA VAL A 192 4.11 2.26 -14.34
C VAL A 192 3.11 1.62 -13.40
N ALA A 193 3.58 0.62 -12.64
CA ALA A 193 2.78 -0.12 -11.68
C ALA A 193 3.36 -0.02 -10.26
N ILE A 194 2.46 0.08 -9.29
CA ILE A 194 2.77 0.05 -7.86
C ILE A 194 2.22 -1.23 -7.22
N GLY A 195 2.87 -1.70 -6.17
CA GLY A 195 2.49 -2.88 -5.43
C GLY A 195 3.59 -3.31 -4.47
N SER A 196 3.24 -4.22 -3.56
CA SER A 196 4.16 -4.81 -2.59
C SER A 196 4.12 -6.34 -2.73
N PRO A 197 5.25 -7.01 -2.98
CA PRO A 197 6.53 -6.47 -3.44
C PRO A 197 6.42 -5.69 -4.77
N LYS A 198 7.46 -4.92 -5.13
CA LYS A 198 7.48 -4.12 -6.38
C LYS A 198 7.08 -4.99 -7.58
N PRO A 199 6.03 -4.62 -8.35
CA PRO A 199 5.57 -5.45 -9.47
C PRO A 199 6.61 -5.58 -10.57
N LEU A 200 6.65 -6.74 -11.20
CA LEU A 200 7.41 -6.99 -12.43
C LEU A 200 6.52 -6.65 -13.62
N VAL A 201 7.02 -5.78 -14.49
CA VAL A 201 6.32 -5.36 -15.71
C VAL A 201 6.85 -6.18 -16.89
N SER A 202 5.95 -6.76 -17.66
CA SER A 202 6.23 -7.41 -18.93
C SER A 202 5.31 -6.92 -20.03
N TRP A 203 5.77 -7.03 -21.27
CA TRP A 203 5.03 -6.59 -22.45
C TRP A 203 4.78 -7.76 -23.39
N SER A 204 3.62 -7.74 -24.04
CA SER A 204 3.26 -8.68 -25.10
C SER A 204 2.43 -7.97 -26.16
N ARG A 205 2.37 -8.52 -27.37
CA ARG A 205 1.42 -8.05 -28.38
C ARG A 205 0.12 -8.86 -28.29
N LEU A 206 -1.01 -8.19 -28.53
CA LEU A 206 -2.32 -8.84 -28.55
C LEU A 206 -2.46 -9.83 -29.72
N ASP A 207 -1.76 -9.58 -30.83
CA ASP A 207 -1.72 -10.44 -32.02
C ASP A 207 -0.76 -11.63 -31.89
N HIS A 208 -0.19 -11.85 -30.69
CA HIS A 208 0.78 -12.90 -30.38
C HIS A 208 2.08 -12.86 -31.20
N LYS A 209 2.32 -11.81 -32.02
CA LYS A 209 3.60 -11.63 -32.68
C LYS A 209 4.69 -11.33 -31.65
N SER A 210 5.91 -11.76 -31.93
CA SER A 210 7.05 -11.43 -31.09
C SER A 210 7.29 -9.92 -31.09
N ILE A 211 7.68 -9.40 -29.92
CA ILE A 211 8.24 -8.05 -29.82
C ILE A 211 9.71 -8.15 -30.24
N ASP A 212 10.11 -7.38 -31.26
CA ASP A 212 11.47 -7.40 -31.82
C ASP A 212 12.51 -7.05 -30.74
N VAL A 213 13.44 -7.95 -30.46
CA VAL A 213 14.42 -7.76 -29.37
C VAL A 213 15.52 -6.75 -29.74
N PHE A 214 15.76 -6.50 -31.03
CA PHE A 214 16.86 -5.62 -31.45
C PHE A 214 16.52 -4.13 -31.27
N ASN A 215 15.27 -3.77 -31.55
CA ASN A 215 14.81 -2.38 -31.53
C ASN A 215 13.94 -2.06 -30.32
N THR A 216 13.72 -3.01 -29.41
CA THR A 216 12.87 -2.78 -28.24
C THR A 216 13.61 -2.99 -26.94
N ARG A 217 13.24 -2.17 -25.95
CA ARG A 217 13.78 -2.24 -24.60
C ARG A 217 12.71 -1.88 -23.59
N VAL A 218 12.57 -2.70 -22.55
CA VAL A 218 11.81 -2.34 -21.35
C VAL A 218 12.72 -1.51 -20.44
N LEU A 219 12.30 -0.29 -20.13
CA LEU A 219 13.00 0.63 -19.26
C LEU A 219 12.80 0.26 -17.78
N GLY A 220 13.67 0.73 -16.88
CA GLY A 220 13.62 0.37 -15.46
C GLY A 220 12.36 0.82 -14.70
N ASN A 221 11.57 1.72 -15.30
CA ASN A 221 10.26 2.16 -14.80
C ASN A 221 9.08 1.34 -15.36
N GLY A 222 9.34 0.37 -16.25
CA GLY A 222 8.33 -0.50 -16.86
C GLY A 222 7.88 -0.08 -18.27
N ASN A 223 8.31 1.09 -18.76
CA ASN A 223 7.93 1.56 -20.10
C ASN A 223 8.58 0.73 -21.21
N LEU A 224 7.86 0.50 -22.31
CA LEU A 224 8.41 -0.12 -23.52
C LEU A 224 8.86 0.96 -24.49
N MET A 225 10.15 0.98 -24.81
CA MET A 225 10.74 1.83 -25.83
C MET A 225 10.95 1.00 -27.10
N ILE A 226 10.54 1.54 -28.24
CA ILE A 226 10.77 0.97 -29.57
C ILE A 226 11.52 2.04 -30.39
N SER A 227 12.79 1.80 -30.69
CA SER A 227 13.60 2.67 -31.58
C SER A 227 13.38 2.31 -33.05
N ASP A 228 13.67 3.25 -33.96
CA ASP A 228 13.55 3.04 -35.42
C ASP A 228 12.24 2.33 -35.82
N VAL A 229 11.11 2.94 -35.46
CA VAL A 229 9.78 2.33 -35.63
C VAL A 229 9.50 2.03 -37.10
N LYS A 230 9.05 0.80 -37.40
CA LYS A 230 8.68 0.34 -38.74
C LYS A 230 7.19 0.02 -38.78
N VAL A 231 6.61 -0.03 -39.98
CA VAL A 231 5.17 -0.35 -40.17
C VAL A 231 4.77 -1.67 -39.51
N GLN A 232 5.66 -2.66 -39.50
CA GLN A 232 5.46 -3.96 -38.82
C GLN A 232 5.32 -3.87 -37.28
N HIS A 233 5.78 -2.77 -36.67
CA HIS A 233 5.64 -2.54 -35.23
C HIS A 233 4.24 -2.04 -34.87
N ALA A 234 3.40 -1.64 -35.83
CA ALA A 234 2.03 -1.28 -35.56
C ALA A 234 1.25 -2.46 -34.98
N GLY A 235 0.36 -2.17 -34.01
CA GLY A 235 -0.44 -3.18 -33.33
C GLY A 235 -0.80 -2.79 -31.90
N VAL A 236 -1.55 -3.66 -31.23
CA VAL A 236 -1.95 -3.47 -29.82
C VAL A 236 -0.91 -4.11 -28.91
N TYR A 237 -0.33 -3.31 -28.02
CA TYR A 237 0.61 -3.73 -27.01
C TYR A 237 -0.10 -3.82 -25.66
N VAL A 238 0.18 -4.90 -24.94
CA VAL A 238 -0.39 -5.20 -23.63
C VAL A 238 0.74 -5.16 -22.61
N CYS A 239 0.61 -4.27 -21.63
CA CYS A 239 1.42 -4.30 -20.44
C CYS A 239 0.78 -5.20 -19.39
N ARG A 240 1.59 -6.04 -18.74
CA ARG A 240 1.21 -6.86 -17.60
C ARG A 240 2.11 -6.58 -16.41
N ALA A 241 1.53 -6.09 -15.33
CA ALA A 241 2.21 -5.95 -14.04
C ALA A 241 1.86 -7.14 -13.14
N THR A 242 2.86 -7.89 -12.69
CA THR A 242 2.70 -9.10 -11.87
C THR A 242 3.39 -8.94 -10.53
N THR A 243 2.73 -9.32 -9.44
CA THR A 243 3.37 -9.34 -8.12
C THR A 243 4.26 -10.60 -8.01
N PRO A 244 5.57 -10.45 -7.77
CA PRO A 244 6.51 -11.57 -7.69
C PRO A 244 6.05 -12.68 -6.74
N GLY A 245 6.27 -13.95 -7.12
CA GLY A 245 5.92 -15.10 -6.29
C GLY A 245 4.41 -15.37 -6.15
N THR A 246 3.55 -14.61 -6.85
CA THR A 246 2.09 -14.79 -6.80
C THR A 246 1.49 -14.93 -8.19
N ARG A 247 0.19 -15.27 -8.23
CA ARG A 247 -0.62 -15.22 -9.46
C ARG A 247 -1.34 -13.88 -9.64
N ASN A 248 -1.09 -12.88 -8.80
CA ASN A 248 -1.75 -11.59 -8.88
C ASN A 248 -1.13 -10.74 -9.99
N TYR A 249 -1.98 -10.26 -10.90
CA TYR A 249 -1.57 -9.37 -11.97
C TYR A 249 -2.67 -8.36 -12.32
N THR A 250 -2.26 -7.31 -13.02
CA THR A 250 -3.13 -6.30 -13.66
C THR A 250 -2.59 -6.04 -15.06
N VAL A 251 -3.49 -5.79 -16.02
CA VAL A 251 -3.14 -5.54 -17.42
C VAL A 251 -3.70 -4.22 -17.91
N ALA A 252 -3.02 -3.61 -18.86
CA ALA A 252 -3.49 -2.44 -19.62
C ALA A 252 -2.97 -2.56 -21.07
N ALA A 253 -3.70 -2.01 -22.03
CA ALA A 253 -3.36 -2.15 -23.44
C ALA A 253 -3.57 -0.86 -24.22
N ALA A 254 -2.78 -0.67 -25.27
CA ALA A 254 -2.92 0.45 -26.19
C ALA A 254 -2.49 0.10 -27.61
N LEU A 255 -3.05 0.84 -28.57
CA LEU A 255 -2.70 0.76 -29.99
C LEU A 255 -1.52 1.68 -30.32
N LEU A 256 -0.49 1.10 -30.94
CA LEU A 256 0.55 1.85 -31.65
C LEU A 256 0.19 1.91 -33.13
N THR A 257 -0.06 3.11 -33.63
CA THR A 257 -0.22 3.39 -35.06
C THR A 257 1.09 3.93 -35.62
N VAL A 258 1.52 3.41 -36.77
CA VAL A 258 2.76 3.85 -37.44
C VAL A 258 2.41 4.57 -38.74
N LEU A 259 2.89 5.80 -38.91
CA LEU A 259 2.72 6.56 -40.15
C LEU A 259 3.90 6.31 -41.08
N ALA A 260 3.64 6.23 -42.38
CA ALA A 260 4.66 6.07 -43.41
C ALA A 260 4.48 7.15 -44.49
N PRO A 261 5.54 7.87 -44.88
CA PRO A 261 5.44 8.87 -45.93
C PRO A 261 5.08 8.23 -47.27
N PRO A 262 4.50 8.99 -48.22
CA PRO A 262 4.28 8.51 -49.57
C PRO A 262 5.59 8.07 -50.23
N ALA A 263 5.61 6.84 -50.75
CA ALA A 263 6.68 6.30 -51.57
C ALA A 263 6.09 5.83 -52.91
N PHE A 264 6.73 6.22 -54.02
CA PHE A 264 6.28 5.78 -55.34
C PHE A 264 6.67 4.32 -55.58
N VAL A 265 5.68 3.52 -55.93
CA VAL A 265 5.82 2.13 -56.38
C VAL A 265 5.94 2.08 -57.90
N GLU A 266 5.17 2.93 -58.58
CA GLU A 266 5.22 3.08 -60.03
C GLU A 266 5.39 4.57 -60.38
N TRP A 267 6.43 4.86 -61.16
CA TRP A 267 6.75 6.21 -61.60
C TRP A 267 6.16 6.47 -62.99
N PRO A 268 5.74 7.71 -63.29
CA PRO A 268 5.36 8.08 -64.64
C PRO A 268 6.57 8.04 -65.56
N GLU A 269 6.47 7.29 -66.66
CA GLU A 269 7.53 7.18 -67.66
C GLU A 269 7.35 8.18 -68.82
N SER A 270 8.45 8.47 -69.51
CA SER A 270 8.42 9.28 -70.73
C SER A 270 7.81 8.48 -71.89
N LEU A 271 6.95 9.13 -72.68
CA LEU A 271 6.19 8.47 -73.74
C LEU A 271 6.24 9.28 -75.04
N THR A 272 6.41 8.60 -76.17
CA THR A 272 6.21 9.18 -77.50
C THR A 272 4.96 8.58 -78.13
N ARG A 273 4.09 9.43 -78.68
CA ARG A 273 2.84 9.00 -79.34
C ARG A 273 2.63 9.80 -80.64
N PRO A 274 2.05 9.17 -81.68
CA PRO A 274 1.70 9.88 -82.91
C PRO A 274 0.59 10.91 -82.65
N ARG A 275 0.47 11.88 -83.55
CA ARG A 275 -0.66 12.83 -83.54
C ARG A 275 -1.98 12.06 -83.56
N ALA A 276 -2.98 12.56 -82.82
CA ALA A 276 -4.26 11.90 -82.56
C ALA A 276 -4.17 10.56 -81.79
N GLY A 277 -2.98 10.14 -81.35
CA GLY A 277 -2.81 9.01 -80.43
C GLY A 277 -3.24 9.33 -79.00
N THR A 278 -3.40 8.28 -78.18
CA THR A 278 -3.70 8.40 -76.74
C THR A 278 -2.43 8.18 -75.92
N ALA A 279 -2.13 9.11 -75.02
CA ALA A 279 -1.09 8.96 -74.00
C ALA A 279 -1.73 8.53 -72.67
N ARG A 280 -1.09 7.60 -71.96
CA ARG A 280 -1.51 7.13 -70.64
C ARG A 280 -0.28 7.11 -69.74
N PHE A 281 -0.33 7.88 -68.65
CA PHE A 281 0.69 7.85 -67.61
C PHE A 281 0.12 7.08 -66.42
N MET A 282 0.96 6.23 -65.84
CA MET A 282 0.66 5.49 -64.62
C MET A 282 1.46 6.07 -63.46
N CYS A 283 0.87 6.04 -62.27
CA CYS A 283 1.52 6.47 -61.04
C CYS A 283 0.87 5.72 -59.88
N GLN A 284 1.68 5.04 -59.08
CA GLN A 284 1.24 4.37 -57.87
C GLN A 284 2.14 4.81 -56.72
N ALA A 285 1.52 5.16 -55.59
CA ALA A 285 2.23 5.50 -54.37
C ALA A 285 1.58 4.82 -53.18
N GLU A 286 2.42 4.34 -52.26
CA GLU A 286 2.02 3.74 -50.99
C GLU A 286 2.41 4.64 -49.83
N GLY A 287 1.72 4.51 -48.70
CA GLY A 287 1.95 5.32 -47.51
C GLY A 287 0.84 5.11 -46.49
N ILE A 288 1.09 5.54 -45.25
CA ILE A 288 0.12 5.46 -44.16
C ILE A 288 -0.03 6.86 -43.55
N PRO A 289 -1.19 7.51 -43.71
CA PRO A 289 -2.39 7.04 -44.42
C PRO A 289 -2.18 6.96 -45.95
N THR A 290 -3.09 6.29 -46.65
CA THR A 290 -3.04 6.12 -48.12
C THR A 290 -2.85 7.47 -48.83
N PRO A 291 -1.79 7.64 -49.65
CA PRO A 291 -1.51 8.90 -50.32
C PRO A 291 -2.60 9.29 -51.31
N LYS A 292 -2.85 10.60 -51.45
CA LYS A 292 -3.67 11.14 -52.54
C LYS A 292 -2.76 11.49 -53.71
N ILE A 293 -3.01 10.89 -54.86
CA ILE A 293 -2.28 11.19 -56.10
C ILE A 293 -2.91 12.39 -56.79
N SER A 294 -2.09 13.29 -57.34
CA SER A 294 -2.56 14.39 -58.19
C SER A 294 -1.56 14.65 -59.30
N TRP A 295 -2.07 14.98 -60.49
CA TRP A 295 -1.25 15.20 -61.69
C TRP A 295 -1.09 16.68 -61.98
N LEU A 296 0.08 17.06 -62.48
CA LEU A 296 0.40 18.41 -62.93
C LEU A 296 0.93 18.39 -64.36
N LYS A 297 0.61 19.43 -65.14
CA LYS A 297 1.21 19.71 -66.44
C LYS A 297 1.89 21.06 -66.36
N ASN A 298 3.20 21.10 -66.59
CA ASN A 298 4.01 22.33 -66.50
C ASN A 298 3.83 23.08 -65.16
N GLY A 299 3.66 22.34 -64.06
CA GLY A 299 3.44 22.91 -62.73
C GLY A 299 1.98 23.25 -62.40
N GLU A 300 1.04 23.14 -63.34
CA GLU A 300 -0.38 23.41 -63.10
C GLU A 300 -1.18 22.12 -62.92
N LYS A 301 -2.06 22.09 -61.91
CA LYS A 301 -2.90 20.93 -61.61
C LYS A 301 -3.88 20.65 -62.76
N ILE A 302 -3.91 19.39 -63.20
CA ILE A 302 -4.86 18.96 -64.24
C ILE A 302 -6.13 18.36 -63.62
N HIS A 303 -7.26 18.66 -64.25
CA HIS A 303 -8.57 18.11 -63.91
C HIS A 303 -9.11 17.30 -65.07
N SER A 304 -9.95 16.30 -64.77
CA SER A 304 -10.65 15.54 -65.79
C SER A 304 -11.58 16.46 -66.60
N ASN A 305 -11.58 16.30 -67.92
CA ASN A 305 -12.48 16.99 -68.87
C ASN A 305 -12.79 16.06 -70.05
N GLY A 306 -13.39 16.57 -71.13
CA GLY A 306 -13.73 15.76 -72.31
C GLY A 306 -12.54 15.07 -72.99
N ARG A 307 -11.32 15.61 -72.85
CA ARG A 307 -10.10 15.11 -73.50
C ARG A 307 -9.14 14.41 -72.52
N ILE A 308 -9.00 14.93 -71.31
CA ILE A 308 -8.09 14.41 -70.26
C ILE A 308 -8.93 13.65 -69.25
N LYS A 309 -8.58 12.39 -68.98
CA LYS A 309 -9.23 11.57 -67.96
C LYS A 309 -8.22 11.23 -66.88
N VAL A 310 -8.41 11.78 -65.67
CA VAL A 310 -7.71 11.37 -64.46
C VAL A 310 -8.58 10.35 -63.74
N GLN A 311 -8.07 9.14 -63.55
CA GLN A 311 -8.74 8.05 -62.84
C GLN A 311 -7.95 7.70 -61.58
N TYR A 312 -8.65 7.45 -60.49
CA TYR A 312 -8.06 6.99 -59.23
C TYR A 312 -8.54 5.56 -59.00
N SER A 313 -7.63 4.59 -59.04
CA SER A 313 -7.90 3.25 -58.53
C SER A 313 -7.52 3.25 -57.05
N SER A 314 -8.51 3.17 -56.17
CA SER A 314 -8.27 2.77 -54.79
C SER A 314 -7.99 1.28 -54.80
N PHE A 315 -6.74 0.87 -54.59
CA PHE A 315 -6.49 -0.52 -54.23
C PHE A 315 -7.10 -0.75 -52.84
N PRO A 316 -8.04 -1.70 -52.67
CA PRO A 316 -8.47 -2.10 -51.34
C PRO A 316 -7.22 -2.58 -50.60
N GLY A 317 -6.91 -1.94 -49.47
CA GLY A 317 -5.73 -2.25 -48.67
C GLY A 317 -5.64 -3.74 -48.42
N ASN A 318 -4.45 -4.31 -48.62
CA ASN A 318 -4.14 -5.72 -48.44
C ASN A 318 -4.92 -6.33 -47.29
N GLN A 319 -5.90 -7.17 -47.65
CA GLN A 319 -6.37 -8.23 -46.78
C GLN A 319 -5.14 -9.08 -46.42
N ALA A 320 -4.95 -9.28 -45.12
CA ALA A 320 -4.17 -10.33 -44.47
C ALA A 320 -3.07 -11.00 -45.32
N PHE A 321 -1.81 -10.64 -45.03
CA PHE A 321 -0.72 -11.61 -45.21
C PHE A 321 -0.83 -12.63 -44.08
N SER A 322 -1.49 -13.75 -44.38
CA SER A 322 -1.37 -15.01 -43.66
C SER A 322 -0.56 -15.98 -44.53
N GLU A 323 0.68 -16.22 -44.14
CA GLU A 323 1.35 -17.51 -44.29
C GLU A 323 1.76 -17.98 -42.88
#